data_AF-A0A7G8VNI5-F1
#
_entry.id   AF-A0A7G8VNI5-F1
#
_cell.length_a   1.000
_cell.length_b   1.000
_cell.length_c   1.000
_cell.angle_alpha   90.00
_cell.angle_beta   90.00
_cell.angle_gamma   90.00
#
_symmetry.space_group_name_H-M   'P 1'
#
loop_
_entity.id
_entity.type
_entity.pdbx_description
1 polymer ?
#
loop_
_entity_poly.entity_id
_entity_poly.type
_entity_poly.pdbx_seq_one_letter_code
_entity_poly.pdbx_strand_id
1 'polypeptide(L)'
;MTPLMSPSEFAADALVRAYLHGRTLPKILHGAVVWVAETRLRSGKRPVLDATLCADIDSQAIAPRHPAPLFAATVIAVAEGA
;
A
#
# COMPACT_ATOMS: atom_id res chain seq x y z
N MET A 1 -5.66 -25.33 -6.00
CA MET A 1 -4.18 -25.44 -6.04
C MET A 1 -3.63 -24.12 -5.53
N THR A 2 -3.17 -24.06 -4.29
CA THR A 2 -2.37 -22.92 -3.82
C THR A 2 -1.07 -22.94 -4.62
N PRO A 3 -0.69 -21.85 -5.33
CA PRO A 3 0.64 -21.74 -5.88
C PRO A 3 1.63 -21.99 -4.74
N LEU A 4 2.63 -22.84 -4.97
CA LEU A 4 3.68 -23.11 -3.99
C LEU A 4 4.61 -21.88 -3.96
N MET A 5 4.13 -20.78 -3.35
CA MET A 5 4.92 -19.57 -3.16
C MET A 5 6.13 -19.90 -2.27
N SER A 6 7.27 -19.33 -2.61
CA SER A 6 8.44 -19.41 -1.73
C SER A 6 8.14 -18.65 -0.42
N PRO A 7 8.80 -18.98 0.71
CA PRO A 7 8.62 -18.22 1.95
C PRO A 7 8.93 -16.73 1.78
N SER A 8 9.89 -16.37 0.93
CA SER A 8 10.23 -14.98 0.63
C SER A 8 9.18 -14.29 -0.22
N GLU A 9 8.60 -14.99 -1.19
CA GLU A 9 7.51 -14.50 -2.03
C GLU A 9 6.24 -14.27 -1.19
N PHE A 10 5.91 -15.20 -0.28
CA PHE A 10 4.80 -15.04 0.65
C PHE A 10 4.99 -13.84 1.59
N ALA A 11 6.20 -13.68 2.15
CA ALA A 11 6.52 -12.53 2.98
C ALA A 11 6.43 -11.20 2.20
N ALA A 12 6.89 -11.18 0.95
CA ALA A 12 6.78 -10.03 0.07
C ALA A 12 5.31 -9.69 -0.26
N ASP A 13 4.49 -10.67 -0.64
CA ASP A 13 3.06 -10.50 -0.92
C ASP A 13 2.30 -9.99 0.31
N ALA A 14 2.53 -10.56 1.48
CA ALA A 14 1.93 -10.10 2.73
C ALA A 14 2.29 -8.65 3.05
N LEU A 15 3.56 -8.26 2.83
CA LEU A 15 4.07 -6.93 3.11
C LEU A 15 3.47 -5.89 2.14
N VAL A 16 3.34 -6.23 0.86
CA VAL A 16 2.68 -5.39 -0.15
C VAL A 16 1.19 -5.22 0.16
N ARG A 17 0.49 -6.31 0.53
CA ARG A 17 -0.92 -6.23 0.93
C ARG A 17 -1.14 -5.37 2.18
N ALA A 18 -0.27 -5.51 3.18
CA ALA A 18 -0.31 -4.71 4.39
C ALA A 18 -0.15 -3.21 4.06
N TYR A 19 0.76 -2.88 3.14
CA TYR A 19 0.97 -1.52 2.67
C TYR A 19 -0.22 -0.95 1.88
N LEU A 20 -0.86 -1.79 1.07
CA LEU A 20 -2.01 -1.38 0.28
C LEU A 20 -3.23 -1.07 1.14
N HIS A 21 -3.37 -1.70 2.30
CA HIS A 21 -4.40 -1.41 3.28
C HIS A 21 -5.82 -1.38 2.68
N GLY A 22 -6.14 -2.38 1.86
CA GLY A 22 -7.43 -2.49 1.17
C GLY A 22 -7.48 -1.83 -0.21
N ARG A 23 -6.45 -1.07 -0.62
CA ARG A 23 -6.27 -0.64 -2.01
C ARG A 23 -5.90 -1.82 -2.90
N THR A 24 -6.24 -1.75 -4.17
CA THR A 24 -5.90 -2.77 -5.16
C THR A 24 -4.95 -2.20 -6.21
N LEU A 25 -3.99 -3.00 -6.64
CA LEU A 25 -3.22 -2.73 -7.85
C LEU A 25 -3.68 -3.65 -8.99
N PRO A 26 -3.48 -3.23 -10.25
CA PRO A 26 -3.52 -4.15 -11.37
C PRO A 26 -2.64 -5.38 -11.10
N LYS A 27 -3.12 -6.59 -11.42
CA LYS A 27 -2.40 -7.86 -11.15
C LYS A 27 -0.94 -7.84 -11.61
N ILE A 28 -0.67 -7.26 -12.77
CA ILE A 28 0.69 -7.15 -13.34
C ILE A 28 1.59 -6.31 -12.44
N LEU A 29 1.09 -5.16 -11.98
CA LEU A 29 1.85 -4.27 -11.10
C LEU A 29 2.00 -4.87 -9.70
N HIS A 30 0.96 -5.52 -9.19
CA HIS A 30 1.05 -6.26 -7.93
C HIS A 30 2.16 -7.31 -7.99
N GLY A 31 2.22 -8.11 -9.06
CA GLY A 31 3.29 -9.09 -9.26
C GLY A 31 4.68 -8.45 -9.33
N ALA A 32 4.82 -7.33 -10.04
CA ALA A 32 6.09 -6.60 -10.13
C ALA A 32 6.57 -6.08 -8.77
N VAL A 33 5.66 -5.50 -7.97
CA VAL A 33 5.99 -4.98 -6.64
C VAL A 33 6.38 -6.11 -5.68
N VAL A 34 5.66 -7.24 -5.71
CA VAL A 34 6.00 -8.43 -4.92
C VAL A 34 7.37 -8.96 -5.30
N TRP A 35 7.69 -9.04 -6.59
CA TRP A 35 9.00 -9.48 -7.06
C TRP A 35 10.15 -8.57 -6.60
N VAL A 36 9.94 -7.24 -6.64
CA VAL A 36 10.93 -6.28 -6.13
C VAL A 36 11.11 -6.43 -4.61
N ALA A 37 10.01 -6.57 -3.86
CA ALA A 37 10.05 -6.78 -2.42
C ALA A 37 10.73 -8.10 -2.05
N GLU A 38 10.44 -9.19 -2.78
CA GLU A 38 11.09 -10.50 -2.60
C GLU A 38 12.60 -10.41 -2.87
N THR A 39 13.00 -9.77 -3.96
CA THR A 39 14.42 -9.59 -4.31
C THR A 39 15.15 -8.84 -3.20
N ARG A 40 14.54 -7.78 -2.66
CA ARG A 40 15.11 -7.00 -1.56
C ARG A 40 15.19 -7.81 -0.25
N LEU A 41 14.17 -8.62 0.05
CA LEU A 41 14.18 -9.55 1.19
C LEU A 41 15.32 -10.56 1.07
N ARG A 42 15.49 -11.18 -0.11
CA ARG A 42 16.57 -12.14 -0.39
C ARG A 42 17.95 -11.50 -0.30
N SER A 43 18.09 -10.27 -0.74
CA SER A 43 19.35 -9.51 -0.65
C SER A 43 19.60 -8.91 0.75
N GLY A 44 18.67 -9.05 1.70
CA GLY A 44 18.78 -8.45 3.03
C GLY A 44 18.70 -6.92 3.04
N LYS A 45 18.24 -6.29 1.94
CA LYS A 45 18.16 -4.84 1.81
C LYS A 45 17.00 -4.30 2.65
N ARG A 46 17.29 -3.37 3.56
CA ARG A 46 16.30 -2.68 4.38
C ARG A 46 16.37 -1.16 4.16
N PRO A 47 15.24 -0.45 4.08
CA PRO A 47 13.86 -0.95 4.13
C PRO A 47 13.48 -1.71 2.84
N VAL A 48 12.63 -2.73 2.97
CA VAL A 48 12.16 -3.56 1.84
C VAL A 48 11.23 -2.76 0.93
N LEU A 49 10.29 -2.02 1.52
CA LEU A 49 9.55 -0.94 0.87
C LEU A 49 10.23 0.38 1.21
N ASP A 50 11.03 0.92 0.28
CA ASP A 50 11.57 2.26 0.39
C ASP A 50 10.55 3.30 -0.06
N ALA A 51 10.83 4.58 0.24
CA ALA A 51 9.94 5.70 -0.09
C ALA A 51 9.64 5.79 -1.60
N THR A 52 10.60 5.42 -2.45
CA THR A 52 10.43 5.38 -3.91
C THR A 52 9.43 4.31 -4.32
N LEU A 53 9.62 3.06 -3.87
CA LEU A 53 8.69 1.98 -4.19
C LEU A 53 7.30 2.25 -3.62
N CYS A 54 7.23 2.88 -2.45
CA CYS A 54 5.98 3.37 -1.88
C CYS A 54 5.26 4.38 -2.79
N ALA A 55 5.97 5.39 -3.28
CA ALA A 55 5.42 6.41 -4.18
C ALA A 55 4.93 5.80 -5.50
N ASP A 56 5.68 4.84 -6.06
CA ASP A 56 5.28 4.13 -7.27
C ASP A 56 4.01 3.30 -7.07
N ILE A 57 3.93 2.57 -5.95
CA ILE A 57 2.72 1.82 -5.58
C ILE A 57 1.51 2.76 -5.46
N ASP A 58 1.69 3.91 -4.81
CA ASP A 58 0.62 4.88 -4.60
C ASP A 58 0.13 5.51 -5.90
N SER A 59 1.04 5.83 -6.81
CA SER A 59 0.69 6.40 -8.12
C SER A 59 -0.12 5.43 -8.97
N GLN A 60 0.02 4.12 -8.73
CA GLN A 60 -0.56 3.07 -9.56
C GLN A 60 -1.72 2.33 -8.88
N ALA A 61 -2.02 2.63 -7.62
CA ALA A 61 -3.12 2.02 -6.88
C ALA A 61 -4.47 2.47 -7.47
N ILE A 62 -5.36 1.51 -7.73
CA ILE A 62 -6.75 1.74 -8.16
C ILE A 62 -7.58 2.06 -6.91
N ALA A 63 -7.32 3.23 -6.35
CA ALA A 63 -8.09 3.99 -5.37
C ALA A 63 -7.13 5.01 -4.77
N PRO A 64 -7.51 6.31 -4.68
CA PRO A 64 -6.73 7.26 -3.92
C PRO A 64 -6.58 6.72 -2.49
N ARG A 65 -5.41 6.91 -1.87
CA ARG A 65 -5.37 6.87 -0.40
C ARG A 65 -6.44 7.85 0.05
N HIS A 66 -7.42 7.39 0.83
CA HIS A 66 -8.39 8.29 1.43
C HIS A 66 -7.58 9.40 2.10
N PRO A 67 -7.67 10.66 1.66
CA PRO A 67 -6.91 11.71 2.29
C PRO A 67 -7.33 11.72 3.75
N ALA A 68 -6.37 11.48 4.65
CA ALA A 68 -6.57 11.70 6.07
C ALA A 68 -7.19 13.11 6.24
N PRO A 69 -8.27 13.28 7.02
CA PRO A 69 -8.90 14.58 7.16
C PRO A 69 -8.00 15.46 8.03
N LEU A 70 -6.97 16.08 7.44
CA LEU A 70 -6.14 17.08 8.11
C LEU A 70 -6.70 18.50 7.97
N PHE A 71 -7.85 18.69 7.31
CA PHE A 71 -8.52 20.01 7.24
C PHE A 71 -10.05 19.89 7.24
N ALA A 72 -10.62 19.11 8.16
CA ALA A 72 -12.02 19.28 8.56
C ALA A 72 -12.12 19.85 9.98
N ALA A 73 -11.27 20.85 10.27
CA ALA A 73 -11.51 21.78 11.36
C ALA A 73 -12.61 22.76 10.95
N THR A 74 -13.85 22.28 10.87
CA THR A 74 -15.06 23.10 11.03
C THR A 74 -16.15 22.20 11.61
N VAL A 75 -15.94 21.83 12.87
CA VAL A 75 -17.01 21.57 13.84
C VAL A 75 -16.99 22.85 14.70
N ILE A 76 -18.04 23.60 15.04
CA ILE A 76 -19.33 23.28 15.66
C ILE A 76 -20.24 24.53 15.54
N ALA A 77 -21.53 24.29 15.25
CA ALA A 77 -22.76 25.05 15.57
C ALA A 77 -22.75 26.54 16.00
N VAL A 78 -23.65 27.32 15.39
CA VAL A 78 -24.72 28.02 16.14
C VAL A 78 -26.03 27.87 15.38
N ALA A 79 -26.96 27.13 15.99
CA ALA A 79 -28.38 27.21 15.74
C ALA A 79 -28.96 28.38 16.56
N GLU A 80 -29.83 29.21 15.97
CA GLU A 80 -31.07 29.73 16.56
C GLU A 80 -31.66 30.88 15.72
N GLY A 81 -32.95 30.75 15.41
CA GLY A 81 -33.92 31.85 15.46
C GLY A 81 -33.97 32.89 14.32
N ALA A 82 -34.95 32.73 13.42
CA ALA A 82 -35.90 33.80 13.07
C ALA A 82 -37.11 33.21 12.33
#